data_AF-A0AA40SX08-F1
#
_entry.id   AF-A0AA40SX08-F1
#
_cell.length_a   1.000
_cell.length_b   1.000
_cell.length_c   1.000
_cell.angle_alpha   90.00
_cell.angle_beta   90.00
_cell.angle_gamma   90.00
#
_symmetry.space_group_name_H-M   'P 1'
#
loop_
_entity.id
_entity.type
_entity.pdbx_description
1 polymer ?
#
loop_
_entity_poly.entity_id
_entity_poly.type
_entity_poly.pdbx_seq_one_letter_code
_entity_poly.pdbx_strand_id
1 'polypeptide(L)'
;MLDLTKIQSIAQSYSPQELFAALVWQRQFNQFDGKHVITDLASHTDLWVSFLFTKPIFAPDENSLSFGGVIDTLLAMANYRPMPETSIMHFVAYPADTLYILTENQDTKVSQLLDLGKKWQADSVEVIDGTNEDYGFRLQRRLKTRLERALWGEEVHQDRDAVIVTYWWD
;
A
#
# COMPACT_ATOMS: atom_id res chain seq x y z
N MET A 1 -1.75 25.95 -11.73
CA MET A 1 -2.87 25.22 -12.36
C MET A 1 -2.34 23.85 -12.76
N LEU A 2 -3.04 22.76 -12.42
CA LEU A 2 -2.59 21.40 -12.73
C LEU A 2 -2.67 21.15 -14.24
N ASP A 3 -1.56 20.76 -14.86
CA ASP A 3 -1.52 20.38 -16.28
C ASP A 3 -1.95 18.92 -16.42
N LEU A 4 -3.22 18.72 -16.75
CA LEU A 4 -3.84 17.41 -16.85
C LEU A 4 -3.20 16.55 -17.93
N THR A 5 -2.77 17.14 -19.04
CA THR A 5 -2.13 16.43 -20.16
C THR A 5 -0.79 15.86 -19.75
N LYS A 6 0.00 16.65 -19.01
CA LYS A 6 1.27 16.22 -18.45
C LYS A 6 1.07 15.13 -17.38
N ILE A 7 0.07 15.29 -16.51
CA ILE A 7 -0.27 14.29 -15.49
C ILE A 7 -0.68 12.96 -16.16
N GLN A 8 -1.52 13.01 -17.20
CA GLN A 8 -1.92 11.83 -17.96
C GLN A 8 -0.75 11.13 -18.65
N SER A 9 0.15 11.89 -19.30
CA SER A 9 1.36 11.31 -19.93
C SER A 9 2.29 10.65 -18.92
N ILE A 10 2.46 11.23 -17.73
CA ILE A 10 3.25 10.62 -16.64
C ILE A 10 2.54 9.37 -16.10
N ALA A 11 1.21 9.42 -15.90
CA ALA A 11 0.42 8.28 -15.45
C ALA A 11 0.40 7.11 -16.44
N GLN A 12 0.55 7.40 -17.75
CA GLN A 12 0.72 6.38 -18.79
C GLN A 12 2.08 5.67 -18.72
N SER A 13 3.07 6.28 -18.05
CA SER A 13 4.43 5.74 -17.95
C SER A 13 4.64 4.93 -16.67
N TYR A 14 3.96 5.30 -15.58
CA TYR A 14 3.97 4.58 -14.30
C TYR A 14 2.64 4.75 -13.58
N SER A 15 1.98 3.65 -13.28
CA SER A 15 0.81 3.61 -12.39
C SER A 15 1.23 3.88 -10.93
N PRO A 16 0.34 4.44 -10.10
CA PRO A 16 0.59 4.56 -8.66
C PRO A 16 0.98 3.22 -8.01
N GLN A 17 0.39 2.11 -8.48
CA GLN A 17 0.66 0.76 -8.01
C GLN A 17 2.08 0.29 -8.33
N GLU A 18 2.61 0.63 -9.51
CA GLU A 18 4.02 0.33 -9.85
C GLU A 18 4.99 1.13 -8.98
N LEU A 19 4.65 2.38 -8.64
CA LEU A 19 5.45 3.17 -7.71
C LEU A 19 5.46 2.55 -6.31
N PHE A 20 4.30 2.17 -5.77
CA PHE A 20 4.23 1.46 -4.49
C PHE A 20 4.92 0.09 -4.55
N ALA A 21 4.77 -0.66 -5.65
CA ALA A 21 5.46 -1.92 -5.85
C ALA A 21 6.99 -1.73 -5.80
N ALA A 22 7.51 -0.71 -6.48
CA ALA A 22 8.95 -0.40 -6.46
C ALA A 22 9.45 0.00 -5.06
N LEU A 23 8.65 0.72 -4.28
CA LEU A 23 8.97 1.04 -2.89
C LEU A 23 8.98 -0.20 -2.00
N VAL A 24 7.95 -1.05 -2.12
CA VAL A 24 7.86 -2.31 -1.38
C VAL A 24 9.02 -3.23 -1.71
N TRP A 25 9.34 -3.37 -3.00
CA TRP A 25 10.42 -4.24 -3.49
C TRP A 25 11.78 -3.95 -2.84
N GLN A 26 12.02 -2.69 -2.47
CA GLN A 26 13.27 -2.27 -1.82
C GLN A 26 13.29 -2.53 -0.32
N ARG A 27 12.19 -2.99 0.28
CA ARG A 27 12.04 -3.15 1.72
C ARG A 27 12.29 -4.58 2.16
N GLN A 28 13.12 -4.69 3.18
CA GLN A 28 13.38 -5.93 3.91
C GLN A 28 13.59 -5.57 5.38
N PHE A 29 12.84 -6.22 6.27
CA PHE A 29 12.93 -6.04 7.73
C PHE A 29 12.23 -7.22 8.40
N ASN A 30 12.61 -7.58 9.64
CA ASN A 30 12.04 -8.74 10.33
C ASN A 30 12.00 -9.99 9.42
N GLN A 31 10.83 -10.62 9.25
CA GLN A 31 10.57 -11.68 8.28
C GLN A 31 9.99 -11.17 6.95
N PHE A 32 9.76 -9.87 6.83
CA PHE A 32 9.23 -9.24 5.63
C PHE A 32 10.28 -9.19 4.51
N ASP A 33 9.93 -9.76 3.37
CA ASP A 33 10.66 -9.68 2.11
C ASP A 33 9.77 -9.06 1.04
N GLY A 34 9.99 -7.78 0.75
CA GLY A 34 9.18 -7.04 -0.20
C GLY A 34 9.28 -7.56 -1.63
N LYS A 35 10.42 -8.15 -2.03
CA LYS A 35 10.57 -8.77 -3.35
C LYS A 35 9.68 -10.01 -3.46
N HIS A 36 9.64 -10.83 -2.41
CA HIS A 36 8.76 -11.99 -2.36
C HIS A 36 7.29 -11.60 -2.44
N VAL A 37 6.86 -10.64 -1.60
CA VAL A 37 5.48 -10.14 -1.55
C VAL A 37 5.03 -9.62 -2.92
N ILE A 38 5.82 -8.75 -3.57
CA ILE A 38 5.46 -8.19 -4.87
C ILE A 38 5.45 -9.25 -5.98
N THR A 39 6.34 -10.23 -5.94
CA THR A 39 6.32 -11.35 -6.90
C THR A 39 5.03 -12.18 -6.78
N ASP A 40 4.58 -12.41 -5.55
CA ASP A 40 3.31 -13.12 -5.30
C ASP A 40 2.11 -12.29 -5.74
N LEU A 41 2.07 -11.00 -5.42
CA LEU A 41 0.99 -10.10 -5.88
C LEU A 41 0.92 -10.01 -7.40
N ALA A 42 2.07 -9.97 -8.08
CA ALA A 42 2.14 -9.93 -9.54
C ALA A 42 1.70 -11.25 -10.20
N SER A 43 1.82 -12.39 -9.51
CA SER A 43 1.37 -13.70 -10.01
C SER A 43 -0.10 -14.01 -9.69
N HIS A 44 -0.72 -13.25 -8.79
CA HIS A 44 -2.11 -13.43 -8.35
C HIS A 44 -2.92 -12.14 -8.48
N THR A 45 -2.88 -11.50 -9.64
CA THR A 45 -3.56 -10.22 -9.90
C THR A 45 -5.09 -10.29 -9.79
N ASP A 46 -5.66 -11.49 -9.81
CA ASP A 46 -7.10 -11.73 -9.61
C ASP A 46 -7.53 -11.60 -8.14
N LEU A 47 -6.58 -11.70 -7.20
CA LEU A 47 -6.84 -11.63 -5.77
C LEU A 47 -6.98 -10.20 -5.23
N TRP A 48 -6.56 -9.18 -5.98
CA TRP A 48 -6.53 -7.81 -5.50
C TRP A 48 -6.88 -6.80 -6.57
N VAL A 49 -7.39 -5.64 -6.15
CA VAL A 49 -7.75 -4.53 -7.03
C VAL A 49 -6.75 -3.37 -6.89
N SER A 50 -6.33 -3.09 -5.65
CA SER A 50 -5.22 -2.17 -5.37
C SER A 50 -4.57 -2.57 -4.05
N PHE A 51 -3.33 -2.13 -3.83
CA PHE A 51 -2.69 -2.24 -2.53
C PHE A 51 -2.00 -0.92 -2.14
N LEU A 52 -1.70 -0.79 -0.86
CA LEU A 52 -0.97 0.32 -0.28
C LEU A 52 -0.02 -0.24 0.77
N PHE A 53 1.26 0.15 0.72
CA PHE A 53 2.23 -0.20 1.75
C PHE A 53 2.66 1.09 2.44
N THR A 54 2.34 1.22 3.71
CA THR A 54 2.55 2.46 4.49
C THR A 54 2.66 2.13 5.98
N LYS A 55 2.85 3.14 6.82
CA LYS A 55 2.73 3.02 8.27
C LYS A 55 1.29 2.69 8.70
N PRO A 56 1.11 2.16 9.93
CA PRO A 56 -0.18 1.94 10.53
C PRO A 56 -1.03 3.19 10.49
N ILE A 57 -2.20 3.08 9.88
CA ILE A 57 -3.15 4.20 9.74
C ILE A 57 -3.64 4.72 11.11
N PHE A 58 -3.48 3.95 12.20
CA PHE A 58 -3.96 4.30 13.54
C PHE A 58 -2.94 5.01 14.44
N ALA A 59 -1.69 5.13 14.00
CA ALA A 59 -0.70 5.85 14.80
C ALA A 59 -1.08 7.35 14.82
N PRO A 60 -1.09 8.01 16.00
CA PRO A 60 -1.17 9.46 16.08
C PRO A 60 -0.12 10.07 15.13
N ASP A 61 -0.54 10.97 14.26
CA ASP A 61 0.32 11.59 13.24
C ASP A 61 1.22 12.68 13.84
N GLU A 62 1.78 12.43 15.03
CA GLU A 62 2.65 13.37 15.74
C GLU A 62 3.94 13.65 14.96
N ASN A 63 4.35 12.72 14.09
CA ASN A 63 5.54 12.82 13.24
C ASN A 63 5.27 13.20 11.78
N SER A 64 4.06 13.65 11.42
CA SER A 64 3.71 14.12 10.06
C SER A 64 3.90 13.09 8.93
N LEU A 65 3.63 11.83 9.21
CA LEU A 65 3.60 10.71 8.26
C LEU A 65 2.24 10.55 7.55
N SER A 66 1.42 11.61 7.55
CA SER A 66 0.39 11.81 6.53
C SER A 66 0.93 11.57 5.10
N PHE A 67 0.06 11.64 4.10
CA PHE A 67 0.47 11.66 2.69
C PHE A 67 1.61 12.67 2.42
N GLY A 68 1.73 13.73 3.23
CA GLY A 68 2.86 14.66 3.23
C GLY A 68 4.20 14.00 3.56
N GLY A 69 4.31 13.18 4.60
CA GLY A 69 5.55 12.49 4.96
C GLY A 69 6.00 11.47 3.91
N VAL A 70 5.06 10.84 3.20
CA VAL A 70 5.38 10.02 2.02
C VAL A 70 5.99 10.89 0.92
N ILE A 71 5.42 12.06 0.63
CA ILE A 71 5.95 13.00 -0.37
C ILE A 71 7.34 13.49 0.04
N ASP A 72 7.54 13.88 1.29
CA ASP A 72 8.84 14.35 1.79
C ASP A 72 9.91 13.25 1.70
N THR A 73 9.55 12.01 2.02
CA THR A 73 10.43 10.85 1.86
C THR A 73 10.81 10.64 0.40
N LEU A 74 9.83 10.67 -0.52
CA LEU A 74 10.08 10.52 -1.95
C LEU A 74 10.97 11.64 -2.50
N LEU A 75 10.74 12.88 -2.07
CA LEU A 75 11.58 14.03 -2.42
C LEU A 75 13.00 13.85 -1.88
N ALA A 76 13.17 13.38 -0.65
CA ALA A 76 14.48 13.12 -0.07
C ALA A 76 15.22 11.98 -0.80
N MET A 77 14.52 10.90 -1.18
CA MET A 77 15.07 9.81 -2.00
C MET A 77 15.50 10.30 -3.39
N ALA A 78 14.67 11.09 -4.07
CA ALA A 78 14.98 11.61 -5.40
C ALA A 78 16.16 12.60 -5.40
N ASN A 79 16.31 13.38 -4.33
CA ASN A 79 17.40 14.35 -4.18
C ASN A 79 18.64 13.76 -3.49
N TYR A 80 18.64 12.48 -3.14
CA TYR A 80 19.77 11.82 -2.50
C TYR A 80 20.97 11.84 -3.45
N ARG A 81 22.05 12.51 -3.04
CA ARG A 81 23.33 12.47 -3.75
C ARG A 81 24.12 11.26 -3.26
N PRO A 82 24.65 10.42 -4.16
CA PRO A 82 25.45 9.27 -3.75
C PRO A 82 26.63 9.76 -2.91
N MET A 83 26.66 9.35 -1.64
CA MET A 83 27.77 9.58 -0.74
C MET A 83 28.88 8.53 -0.98
N PRO A 84 30.13 8.84 -0.62
CA PRO A 84 31.22 7.86 -0.68
C PRO A 84 30.89 6.62 0.15
N GLU A 85 31.29 5.44 -0.32
CA GLU A 85 31.03 4.12 0.31
C GLU A 85 31.47 4.03 1.78
N THR A 86 32.33 4.95 2.24
CA THR A 86 32.81 5.05 3.62
C THR A 86 31.80 5.68 4.60
N SER A 87 30.63 6.11 4.13
CA SER A 87 29.66 6.83 4.95
C SER A 87 28.82 5.85 5.79
N ILE A 88 28.67 6.09 7.09
CA ILE A 88 27.95 5.16 7.99
C ILE A 88 26.42 5.22 7.78
N MET A 89 25.89 6.33 7.25
CA MET A 89 24.47 6.49 6.94
C MET A 89 24.24 6.46 5.43
N HIS A 90 23.86 5.28 4.92
CA HIS A 90 23.37 5.11 3.56
C HIS A 90 21.84 5.01 3.58
N PHE A 91 21.20 5.68 2.62
CA PHE A 91 19.76 5.65 2.28
C PHE A 91 18.75 6.36 3.21
N VAL A 92 17.86 7.13 2.57
CA VAL A 92 16.56 7.50 3.14
C VAL A 92 15.64 6.31 2.88
N ALA A 93 15.50 5.42 3.86
CA ALA A 93 14.66 4.23 3.73
C ALA A 93 13.17 4.61 3.74
N TYR A 94 12.37 3.99 2.87
CA TYR A 94 10.92 4.19 2.88
C TYR A 94 10.33 3.64 4.19
N PRO A 95 9.76 4.47 5.08
CA PRO A 95 9.47 4.08 6.46
C PRO A 95 8.09 3.41 6.56
N ALA A 96 7.85 2.35 5.81
CA ALA A 96 6.60 1.58 5.82
C ALA A 96 6.81 0.14 6.30
N ASP A 97 5.80 -0.38 6.99
CA ASP A 97 5.78 -1.65 7.70
C ASP A 97 4.40 -2.33 7.69
N THR A 98 3.36 -1.71 7.13
CA THR A 98 2.00 -2.28 7.02
C THR A 98 1.53 -2.37 5.58
N LEU A 99 1.02 -3.54 5.18
CA LEU A 99 0.43 -3.75 3.85
C LEU A 99 -1.09 -3.77 3.94
N TYR A 100 -1.74 -3.01 3.08
CA TYR A 100 -3.19 -2.99 2.90
C TYR A 100 -3.52 -3.46 1.49
N ILE A 101 -4.35 -4.48 1.36
CA ILE A 101 -4.84 -5.01 0.08
C ILE A 101 -6.34 -4.77 0.00
N LEU A 102 -6.78 -4.06 -1.04
CA LEU A 102 -8.19 -3.95 -1.41
C LEU A 102 -8.55 -5.13 -2.32
N THR A 103 -9.58 -5.87 -1.95
CA THR A 103 -10.14 -6.95 -2.76
C THR A 103 -11.66 -6.97 -2.70
N GLU A 104 -12.26 -7.79 -3.54
CA GLU A 104 -13.69 -8.09 -3.48
C GLU A 104 -14.00 -8.96 -2.26
N ASN A 105 -15.14 -8.73 -1.62
CA ASN A 105 -15.65 -9.53 -0.53
C ASN A 105 -16.15 -10.89 -1.04
N GLN A 106 -15.19 -11.75 -1.40
CA GLN A 106 -15.42 -13.12 -1.84
C GLN A 106 -14.59 -14.05 -0.98
N ASP A 107 -15.25 -15.00 -0.31
CA ASP A 107 -14.61 -15.92 0.65
C ASP A 107 -13.37 -16.62 0.07
N THR A 108 -13.42 -17.00 -1.22
CA THR A 108 -12.30 -17.65 -1.90
C THR A 108 -11.09 -16.75 -2.08
N LYS A 109 -11.29 -15.47 -2.40
CA LYS A 109 -10.21 -14.48 -2.53
C LYS A 109 -9.63 -14.13 -1.16
N VAL A 110 -10.51 -13.89 -0.18
CA VAL A 110 -10.10 -13.59 1.19
C VAL A 110 -9.29 -14.75 1.79
N SER A 111 -9.75 -16.00 1.61
CA SER A 111 -9.02 -17.17 2.09
C SER A 111 -7.62 -17.29 1.49
N GLN A 112 -7.48 -17.07 0.17
CA GLN A 112 -6.17 -17.12 -0.48
C GLN A 112 -5.25 -15.99 0.00
N LEU A 113 -5.78 -14.79 0.23
CA LEU A 113 -5.04 -13.67 0.79
C LEU A 113 -4.58 -13.93 2.23
N LEU A 114 -5.37 -14.66 3.03
CA LEU A 114 -4.97 -15.11 4.37
C LEU A 114 -3.83 -16.14 4.30
N ASP A 115 -3.88 -17.06 3.34
CA ASP A 115 -2.80 -18.04 3.14
C ASP A 115 -1.50 -17.39 2.65
N LEU A 116 -1.60 -16.36 1.80
CA LEU A 116 -0.46 -15.52 1.44
C LEU A 116 0.13 -14.81 2.67
N GLY A 117 -0.70 -14.32 3.59
CA GLY A 117 -0.22 -13.74 4.85
C GLY A 117 0.63 -14.70 5.68
N LYS A 118 0.20 -15.97 5.77
CA LYS A 118 1.00 -17.03 6.43
C LYS A 118 2.31 -17.28 5.68
N LYS A 119 2.26 -17.34 4.35
CA LYS A 119 3.45 -17.54 3.50
C LYS A 119 4.47 -16.41 3.69
N TRP A 120 4.00 -15.18 3.80
CA TRP A 120 4.82 -13.98 4.05
C TRP A 120 5.22 -13.80 5.52
N GLN A 121 4.82 -14.73 6.39
CA GLN A 121 5.10 -14.68 7.82
C GLN A 121 4.65 -13.36 8.46
N ALA A 122 3.48 -12.85 8.07
CA ALA A 122 2.86 -11.74 8.75
C ALA A 122 2.45 -12.16 10.17
N ASP A 123 2.76 -11.34 11.17
CA ASP A 123 2.44 -11.62 12.57
C ASP A 123 0.93 -11.57 12.82
N SER A 124 0.25 -10.65 12.12
CA SER A 124 -1.21 -10.59 12.15
C SER A 124 -1.78 -10.19 10.79
N VAL A 125 -2.97 -10.72 10.51
CA VAL A 125 -3.75 -10.42 9.30
C VAL A 125 -5.19 -10.10 9.70
N GLU A 126 -5.69 -8.96 9.28
CA GLU A 126 -7.04 -8.46 9.62
C GLU A 126 -7.87 -8.21 8.37
N VAL A 127 -9.15 -8.59 8.39
CA VAL A 127 -10.10 -8.36 7.28
C VAL A 127 -11.16 -7.36 7.71
N ILE A 128 -11.37 -6.31 6.91
CA ILE A 128 -12.25 -5.19 7.23
C ILE A 128 -13.27 -4.96 6.10
N ASP A 129 -14.54 -5.13 6.41
CA ASP A 129 -15.67 -5.01 5.46
C ASP A 129 -16.41 -3.66 5.51
N GLY A 130 -16.03 -2.77 6.44
CA GLY A 130 -16.62 -1.43 6.58
C GLY A 130 -17.84 -1.34 7.50
N THR A 131 -18.28 -2.46 8.10
CA THR A 131 -19.31 -2.50 9.15
C THR A 131 -18.76 -2.29 10.56
N ASN A 132 -17.43 -2.32 10.72
CA ASN A 132 -16.76 -2.23 12.01
C ASN A 132 -16.64 -0.76 12.49
N GLU A 133 -17.13 -0.47 13.71
CA GLU A 133 -17.34 0.90 14.23
C GLU A 133 -16.21 1.45 15.12
N ASP A 134 -15.16 0.67 15.43
CA ASP A 134 -14.09 1.20 16.29
C ASP A 134 -13.34 2.38 15.63
N TYR A 135 -12.78 3.24 16.48
CA TYR A 135 -12.12 4.49 16.07
C TYR A 135 -11.02 4.26 15.01
N GLY A 136 -10.27 3.17 15.12
CA GLY A 136 -9.33 2.75 14.08
C GLY A 136 -10.06 2.54 12.75
N PHE A 137 -11.05 1.65 12.72
CA PHE A 137 -11.78 1.27 11.50
C PHE A 137 -12.40 2.45 10.75
N ARG A 138 -12.66 3.60 11.39
CA ARG A 138 -13.11 4.81 10.68
C ARG A 138 -12.13 5.33 9.63
N LEU A 139 -10.82 5.26 9.88
CA LEU A 139 -9.82 5.77 8.93
C LEU A 139 -9.52 4.76 7.82
N GLN A 140 -9.51 3.46 8.14
CA GLN A 140 -9.49 2.39 7.14
C GLN A 140 -10.73 2.42 6.24
N ARG A 141 -11.92 2.69 6.81
CA ARG A 141 -13.15 2.89 6.04
C ARG A 141 -13.04 4.08 5.09
N ARG A 142 -12.47 5.21 5.54
CA ARG A 142 -12.19 6.36 4.66
C ARG A 142 -11.23 6.01 3.53
N LEU A 143 -10.22 5.17 3.78
CA LEU A 143 -9.28 4.71 2.77
C LEU A 143 -9.93 3.76 1.78
N LYS A 144 -10.73 2.79 2.25
CA LYS A 144 -11.58 1.92 1.41
C LYS A 144 -12.40 2.78 0.44
N THR A 145 -13.16 3.74 0.96
CA THR A 145 -13.99 4.64 0.14
C THR A 145 -13.17 5.49 -0.84
N ARG A 146 -11.96 5.91 -0.50
CA ARG A 146 -11.09 6.67 -1.41
C ARG A 146 -10.51 5.80 -2.52
N LEU A 147 -10.08 4.58 -2.21
CA LEU A 147 -9.59 3.62 -3.19
C LEU A 147 -10.72 3.19 -4.13
N GLU A 148 -11.91 2.89 -3.59
CA GLU A 148 -13.12 2.68 -4.37
C GLU A 148 -13.38 3.86 -5.30
N ARG A 149 -13.48 5.10 -4.80
CA ARG A 149 -13.71 6.25 -5.67
C ARG A 149 -12.65 6.46 -6.77
N ALA A 150 -11.40 6.09 -6.52
CA ALA A 150 -10.34 6.20 -7.53
C ALA A 150 -10.46 5.13 -8.64
N LEU A 151 -11.02 3.97 -8.31
CA LEU A 151 -11.24 2.86 -9.23
C LEU A 151 -12.49 3.05 -10.12
N TRP A 152 -13.50 3.79 -9.63
CA TRP A 152 -14.82 3.88 -10.23
C TRP A 152 -15.00 5.18 -11.03
N GLY A 153 -14.23 5.39 -12.10
CA GLY A 153 -14.60 6.38 -13.14
C GLY A 153 -16.04 6.17 -13.64
N GLU A 154 -16.60 7.08 -14.46
CA GLU A 154 -18.04 7.18 -14.85
C GLU A 154 -18.77 5.90 -15.32
N GLU A 155 -18.13 4.73 -15.37
CA GLU A 155 -18.78 3.45 -15.64
C GLU A 155 -19.29 2.76 -14.37
N VAL A 156 -20.61 2.59 -14.35
CA VAL A 156 -21.38 1.86 -13.35
C VAL A 156 -21.06 0.37 -13.45
N HIS A 157 -20.12 -0.11 -12.65
CA HIS A 157 -20.06 -1.53 -12.30
C HIS A 157 -20.87 -1.81 -11.05
N GLN A 158 -21.41 -3.02 -10.95
CA GLN A 158 -22.33 -3.45 -9.89
C GLN A 158 -21.73 -3.22 -8.50
N ASP A 159 -22.56 -2.86 -7.50
CA ASP A 159 -22.20 -2.82 -6.07
C ASP A 159 -21.44 -4.10 -5.68
N ARG A 160 -20.10 -4.05 -5.75
CA ARG A 160 -19.23 -5.12 -5.27
C ARG A 160 -18.82 -4.72 -3.88
N ASP A 161 -19.35 -5.43 -2.89
CA ASP A 161 -18.82 -5.33 -1.53
C ASP A 161 -17.32 -5.63 -1.58
N ALA A 162 -16.51 -4.68 -1.10
CA ALA A 162 -15.07 -4.80 -1.03
C ALA A 162 -14.60 -4.97 0.42
N VAL A 163 -13.44 -5.58 0.62
CA VAL A 163 -12.78 -5.67 1.92
C VAL A 163 -11.35 -5.19 1.82
N ILE A 164 -10.81 -4.69 2.94
CA ILE A 164 -9.38 -4.46 3.10
C ILE A 164 -8.80 -5.60 3.93
N VAL A 165 -7.79 -6.28 3.39
CA VAL A 165 -6.95 -7.22 4.13
C VAL A 165 -5.67 -6.49 4.54
N THR A 166 -5.40 -6.44 5.85
CA THR A 166 -4.26 -5.73 6.43
C THR A 166 -3.25 -6.73 6.97
N TYR A 167 -1.96 -6.50 6.73
CA TYR A 167 -0.86 -7.36 7.19
C TYR A 167 0.17 -6.55 7.99
N TRP A 168 0.63 -7.12 9.09
CA TRP A 168 1.55 -6.50 10.04
C TRP A 168 2.78 -7.39 10.30
N TRP A 169 3.94 -6.78 10.52
CA TRP A 169 5.22 -7.44 10.79
C TRP A 169 5.96 -6.72 11.94
N ASP A 170 5.48 -6.89 13.17
CA ASP A 170 5.93 -6.17 14.38
C ASP A 170 7.27 -6.72 14.94
#